data_AF-A0A966EHH1-F1
#
_entry.id   AF-A0A966EHH1-F1
#
_cell.length_a   1.000
_cell.length_b   1.000
_cell.length_c   1.000
_cell.angle_alpha   90.00
_cell.angle_beta   90.00
_cell.angle_gamma   90.00
#
_symmetry.space_group_name_H-M   'P 1'
#
loop_
_entity.id
_entity.type
_entity.pdbx_description
1 polymer ?
#
loop_
_entity_poly.entity_id
_entity_poly.type
_entity_poly.pdbx_seq_one_letter_code
_entity_poly.pdbx_strand_id
1 'polypeptide(L)'
;MLDFTMALVGAGPLPELSMREGAQLLAQRLSAELVPLACGSEPHSGLQALASPQRERNRPTLLRLSGDAAMAQGSSGSWLDALAAWRCPVLLLAQPNAAGLIPGMAPASVALCHSLSIPLVGLAQLGGRWDLSARRMDGLPWCGLLDTTDDGGAASDALVRSIQQRWKRMNP
;
A
#
# COMPACT_ATOMS: atom_id res chain seq x y z
N MET A 1 -6.88 -19.46 -3.15
CA MET A 1 -6.46 -18.19 -3.80
C MET A 1 -7.14 -17.07 -3.04
N LEU A 2 -6.43 -15.99 -2.72
CA LEU A 2 -7.01 -14.89 -1.94
C LEU A 2 -7.85 -14.02 -2.87
N ASP A 3 -9.13 -13.79 -2.53
CA ASP A 3 -9.97 -12.78 -3.19
C ASP A 3 -9.98 -11.53 -2.30
N PHE A 4 -9.18 -10.52 -2.67
CA PHE A 4 -9.15 -9.25 -1.95
C PHE A 4 -8.91 -8.08 -2.87
N THR A 5 -9.35 -6.91 -2.42
CA THR A 5 -8.90 -5.62 -2.94
C THR A 5 -8.07 -4.94 -1.86
N MET A 6 -6.88 -4.45 -2.21
CA MET A 6 -5.99 -3.72 -1.31
C MET A 6 -5.45 -2.48 -2.02
N ALA A 7 -5.43 -1.35 -1.32
CA ALA A 7 -4.80 -0.13 -1.82
C ALA A 7 -3.34 -0.04 -1.38
N LEU A 8 -2.48 0.26 -2.34
CA LEU A 8 -1.08 0.57 -2.17
C LEU A 8 -0.91 2.09 -2.22
N VAL A 9 -0.51 2.66 -1.09
CA VAL A 9 -0.47 4.11 -0.89
C VAL A 9 0.93 4.54 -0.48
N GLY A 10 1.47 5.56 -1.13
CA GLY A 10 2.73 6.16 -0.71
C GLY A 10 2.57 6.87 0.63
N ALA A 11 3.45 6.58 1.57
CA ALA A 11 3.64 7.38 2.76
C ALA A 11 4.45 8.63 2.37
N GLY A 12 3.75 9.57 1.74
CA GLY A 12 4.28 10.84 1.27
C GLY A 12 4.61 10.81 -0.21
N PRO A 13 5.30 11.86 -0.71
CA PRO A 13 5.70 11.91 -2.11
C PRO A 13 6.77 10.83 -2.36
N LEU A 14 6.33 9.68 -2.86
CA LEU A 14 7.22 8.68 -3.42
C LEU A 14 7.52 9.01 -4.88
N PRO A 15 8.75 8.76 -5.36
CA PRO A 15 9.05 8.83 -6.78
C PRO A 15 8.12 7.89 -7.56
N GLU A 16 7.43 8.41 -8.56
CA GLU A 16 6.41 7.64 -9.30
C GLU A 16 6.99 6.41 -10.01
N LEU A 17 8.24 6.48 -10.48
CA LEU A 17 8.92 5.33 -11.05
C LEU A 17 9.07 4.20 -10.02
N SER A 18 9.61 4.51 -8.84
CA SER A 18 9.79 3.54 -7.75
C SER A 18 8.44 2.98 -7.27
N MET A 19 7.41 3.84 -7.15
CA MET A 19 6.05 3.41 -6.79
C MET A 19 5.49 2.43 -7.83
N ARG A 20 5.69 2.71 -9.13
CA ARG A 20 5.26 1.84 -10.23
C ARG A 20 5.96 0.49 -10.20
N GLU A 21 7.28 0.48 -10.11
CA GLU A 21 8.08 -0.74 -10.12
C GLU A 21 7.78 -1.62 -8.90
N GLY A 22 7.71 -1.02 -7.72
CA GLY A 22 7.30 -1.72 -6.50
C GLY A 22 5.89 -2.31 -6.63
N ALA A 23 4.92 -1.53 -7.11
CA ALA A 23 3.56 -2.02 -7.29
C ALA A 23 3.47 -3.19 -8.29
N GLN A 24 4.21 -3.10 -9.40
CA GLN A 24 4.29 -4.17 -10.41
C GLN A 24 4.90 -5.44 -9.82
N LEU A 25 6.02 -5.32 -9.11
CA LEU A 25 6.67 -6.46 -8.45
C LEU A 25 5.72 -7.11 -7.44
N LEU A 26 5.08 -6.31 -6.58
CA LEU A 26 4.17 -6.83 -5.57
C LEU A 26 2.94 -7.51 -6.20
N ALA A 27 2.37 -6.92 -7.26
CA ALA A 27 1.26 -7.51 -7.98
C ALA A 27 1.63 -8.86 -8.62
N GLN A 28 2.80 -8.96 -9.24
CA GLN A 28 3.31 -10.23 -9.79
C GLN A 28 3.45 -11.29 -8.70
N ARG A 29 4.06 -10.95 -7.56
CA ARG A 29 4.26 -11.88 -6.44
C ARG A 29 2.95 -12.33 -5.79
N LEU A 30 1.94 -11.46 -5.77
CA LEU A 30 0.61 -11.78 -5.26
C LEU A 30 -0.30 -12.45 -6.30
N SER A 31 0.14 -12.57 -7.57
CA SER A 31 -0.71 -12.93 -8.70
C SER A 31 -1.97 -12.04 -8.78
N ALA A 32 -1.81 -10.77 -8.43
CA ALA A 32 -2.88 -9.79 -8.38
C ALA A 32 -2.98 -9.00 -9.68
N GLU A 33 -4.19 -8.56 -10.01
CA GLU A 33 -4.42 -7.53 -11.02
C GLU A 33 -4.01 -6.18 -10.44
N LEU A 34 -3.11 -5.48 -11.13
CA LEU A 34 -2.69 -4.13 -10.75
C LEU A 34 -3.58 -3.09 -11.44
N VAL A 35 -4.28 -2.28 -10.65
CA VAL A 35 -5.12 -1.18 -11.17
C VAL A 35 -4.50 0.16 -10.73
N PRO A 36 -3.91 0.94 -11.66
CA PRO A 36 -3.42 2.26 -11.34
C PRO A 36 -4.57 3.27 -11.26
N LEU A 37 -4.58 4.10 -10.23
CA LEU A 37 -5.53 5.20 -10.05
C LEU A 37 -4.76 6.47 -9.69
N ALA A 38 -5.15 7.59 -10.29
CA ALA A 38 -4.56 8.89 -9.96
C ALA A 38 -5.27 9.47 -8.73
N CYS A 39 -4.53 10.00 -7.76
CA CYS A 39 -5.15 10.70 -6.63
C CYS A 39 -5.96 11.94 -7.07
N GLY A 40 -5.71 12.44 -8.30
CA GLY A 40 -6.50 13.49 -8.95
C GLY A 40 -7.86 13.07 -9.52
N SER A 41 -8.20 11.78 -9.47
CA SER A 41 -9.52 11.28 -9.87
C SER A 41 -10.48 11.18 -8.67
N GLU A 42 -11.78 11.21 -8.96
CA GLU A 42 -12.83 11.10 -7.95
C GLU A 42 -12.77 9.72 -7.23
N PRO A 43 -12.57 9.68 -5.90
CA PRO A 43 -12.26 8.43 -5.20
C PRO A 43 -13.38 7.37 -5.22
N HIS A 44 -14.63 7.80 -5.02
CA HIS A 44 -15.75 6.88 -4.83
C HIS A 44 -16.12 6.15 -6.12
N SER A 45 -16.09 6.83 -7.26
CA SER A 45 -16.33 6.24 -8.58
C SER A 45 -15.28 5.19 -8.94
N GLY A 46 -14.01 5.43 -8.60
CA GLY A 46 -12.93 4.44 -8.77
C GLY A 46 -13.19 3.18 -7.95
N LEU A 47 -13.54 3.31 -6.67
CA LEU A 47 -13.89 2.18 -5.80
C LEU A 47 -15.17 1.46 -6.25
N GLN A 48 -16.17 2.20 -6.70
CA GLN A 48 -17.42 1.64 -7.22
C GLN A 48 -17.20 0.79 -8.47
N ALA A 49 -16.35 1.25 -9.41
CA ALA A 49 -16.00 0.49 -10.60
C ALA A 49 -15.37 -0.87 -10.25
N LEU A 50 -14.55 -0.92 -9.21
CA LEU A 50 -13.89 -2.14 -8.72
C LEU A 50 -14.84 -3.07 -7.96
N ALA A 51 -15.89 -2.50 -7.35
CA ALA A 51 -16.94 -3.24 -6.68
C ALA A 51 -18.00 -3.81 -7.65
N SER A 52 -17.98 -3.43 -8.92
CA SER A 52 -19.00 -3.83 -9.89
C SER A 52 -19.09 -5.36 -10.05
N PRO A 53 -20.31 -5.94 -9.98
CA PRO A 53 -20.53 -7.39 -10.14
C PRO A 53 -20.25 -7.89 -11.56
N GLN A 54 -20.13 -6.98 -12.53
CA GLN A 54 -19.76 -7.32 -13.91
C GLN A 54 -18.26 -7.61 -14.07
N ARG A 55 -17.45 -7.32 -13.04
CA ARG A 55 -16.02 -7.57 -13.07
C ARG A 55 -15.73 -9.01 -12.63
N GLU A 56 -15.11 -9.79 -13.51
CA GLU A 56 -14.65 -11.14 -13.17
C GLU A 56 -13.59 -11.09 -12.07
N ARG A 57 -13.93 -11.54 -10.86
CA ARG A 57 -12.99 -11.63 -9.73
C ARG A 57 -12.26 -12.96 -9.71
N ASN A 58 -11.39 -13.15 -10.69
CA ASN A 58 -10.57 -14.36 -10.77
C ASN A 58 -9.20 -14.20 -10.09
N ARG A 59 -8.85 -12.98 -9.63
CA ARG A 59 -7.58 -12.65 -8.99
C ARG A 59 -7.75 -11.53 -7.96
N PRO A 60 -6.92 -11.47 -6.91
CA PRO A 60 -6.90 -10.31 -6.03
C PRO A 60 -6.56 -9.04 -6.82
N THR A 61 -7.04 -7.89 -6.36
CA THR A 61 -6.80 -6.58 -6.95
C THR A 61 -5.87 -5.76 -6.05
N LEU A 62 -4.80 -5.20 -6.63
CA LEU A 62 -3.93 -4.22 -5.99
C LEU A 62 -4.17 -2.85 -6.64
N LEU A 63 -4.68 -1.89 -5.86
CA LEU A 63 -4.94 -0.53 -6.31
C LEU A 63 -3.70 0.32 -6.05
N ARG A 64 -3.03 0.79 -7.09
CA ARG A 64 -1.88 1.68 -6.92
C ARG A 64 -2.33 3.12 -7.03
N LEU A 65 -2.32 3.85 -5.92
CA LEU A 65 -2.61 5.28 -5.91
C LEU A 65 -1.35 6.08 -6.26
N SER A 66 -1.42 6.85 -7.33
CA SER A 66 -0.36 7.76 -7.76
C SER A 66 -0.68 9.20 -7.35
N GLY A 67 0.13 9.75 -6.44
CA GLY A 67 -0.02 11.09 -5.89
C GLY A 67 -0.24 11.09 -4.38
N ASP A 68 -0.67 12.22 -3.84
CA ASP A 68 -0.99 12.36 -2.41
C ASP A 68 -2.43 11.88 -2.14
N ALA A 69 -2.57 10.69 -1.54
CA ALA A 69 -3.87 10.10 -1.23
C ALA A 69 -4.60 10.82 -0.08
N ALA A 70 -3.90 11.62 0.74
CA ALA A 70 -4.49 12.40 1.82
C ALA A 70 -4.98 13.78 1.35
N MET A 71 -4.60 14.21 0.14
CA MET A 71 -5.04 15.48 -0.42
C MET A 71 -6.53 15.41 -0.77
N ALA A 72 -7.33 16.31 -0.20
CA ALA A 72 -8.74 16.42 -0.50
C ALA A 72 -8.98 16.91 -1.94
N GLN A 73 -9.95 16.31 -2.62
CA GLN A 73 -10.34 16.58 -4.00
C GLN A 73 -11.78 17.14 -4.01
N GLY A 74 -11.91 18.47 -4.01
CA GLY A 74 -13.22 19.13 -4.04
C GLY A 74 -14.12 18.69 -2.88
N SER A 75 -15.38 18.34 -3.17
CA SER A 75 -16.37 17.94 -2.17
C SER A 75 -16.33 16.46 -1.79
N SER A 76 -15.60 15.61 -2.51
CA SER A 76 -15.55 14.16 -2.27
C SER A 76 -14.57 13.74 -1.18
N GLY A 77 -13.84 14.69 -0.58
CA GLY A 77 -12.78 14.40 0.37
C GLY A 77 -11.53 13.84 -0.30
N SER A 78 -10.69 13.16 0.47
CA SER A 78 -9.44 12.53 0.00
C SER A 78 -9.64 11.06 -0.37
N TRP A 79 -8.65 10.47 -1.04
CA TRP A 79 -8.63 9.02 -1.27
C TRP A 79 -8.59 8.22 0.03
N LEU A 80 -7.90 8.71 1.07
CA LEU A 80 -7.89 8.05 2.38
C LEU A 80 -9.28 8.07 3.04
N ASP A 81 -10.05 9.15 2.91
CA ASP A 81 -11.43 9.21 3.40
C ASP A 81 -12.32 8.17 2.71
N ALA A 82 -12.19 8.05 1.39
CA ALA A 82 -12.94 7.06 0.62
C ALA A 82 -12.51 5.62 0.96
N LEU A 83 -11.22 5.34 1.07
CA LEU A 83 -10.71 4.03 1.48
C LEU A 83 -11.21 3.65 2.88
N ALA A 84 -11.29 4.62 3.81
CA ALA A 84 -11.90 4.42 5.13
C ALA A 84 -13.38 4.07 5.04
N ALA A 85 -14.17 4.87 4.31
CA ALA A 85 -15.61 4.66 4.15
C ALA A 85 -15.95 3.29 3.54
N TRP A 86 -15.14 2.84 2.59
CA TRP A 86 -15.30 1.54 1.92
C TRP A 86 -14.62 0.38 2.67
N ARG A 87 -13.96 0.66 3.81
CA ARG A 87 -13.13 -0.29 4.56
C ARG A 87 -12.14 -1.03 3.66
N CYS A 88 -11.61 -0.35 2.66
CA CYS A 88 -10.63 -0.90 1.74
C CYS A 88 -9.27 -1.01 2.46
N PRO A 89 -8.67 -2.20 2.59
CA PRO A 89 -7.43 -2.33 3.33
C PRO A 89 -6.25 -1.67 2.63
N VAL A 90 -5.36 -1.06 3.42
CA VAL A 90 -4.25 -0.26 2.91
C VAL A 90 -2.91 -0.89 3.28
N LEU A 91 -2.01 -1.00 2.31
CA LEU A 91 -0.59 -1.16 2.52
C LEU A 91 0.11 0.16 2.21
N LEU A 92 0.76 0.73 3.22
CA LEU A 92 1.58 1.92 3.03
C LEU A 92 2.97 1.52 2.49
N LEU A 93 3.52 2.33 1.59
CA LEU A 93 4.90 2.23 1.14
C LEU A 93 5.70 3.43 1.66
N ALA A 94 6.85 3.19 2.27
CA ALA A 94 7.78 4.24 2.65
C ALA A 94 9.15 3.98 2.05
N GLN A 95 9.78 5.03 1.52
CA GLN A 95 11.15 4.96 1.02
C GLN A 95 12.10 5.63 2.02
N PRO A 96 13.21 4.98 2.40
CA PRO A 96 14.22 5.64 3.23
C PRO A 96 14.90 6.76 2.44
N ASN A 97 15.41 7.77 3.15
CA ASN A 97 16.26 8.78 2.53
C ASN A 97 17.66 8.21 2.21
N ALA A 98 18.54 9.04 1.63
CA ALA A 98 19.91 8.62 1.26
C ALA A 98 20.75 8.12 2.45
N ALA A 99 20.42 8.52 3.68
CA ALA A 99 21.07 8.05 4.90
C ALA A 99 20.44 6.77 5.48
N GLY A 100 19.44 6.18 4.83
CA GLY A 100 18.71 4.99 5.31
C GLY A 100 17.66 5.29 6.38
N LEU A 101 17.43 6.56 6.70
CA LEU A 101 16.47 6.99 7.71
C LEU A 101 15.06 7.09 7.11
N ILE A 102 14.06 6.77 7.91
CA ILE A 102 12.66 6.83 7.48
C ILE A 102 12.11 8.24 7.73
N PRO A 103 11.58 8.92 6.70
CA PRO A 103 11.00 10.24 6.87
C PRO A 103 9.81 10.23 7.86
N GLY A 104 9.62 11.34 8.58
CA GLY A 104 8.49 11.53 9.51
C GLY A 104 7.10 11.45 8.86
N MET A 105 7.04 11.48 7.53
CA MET A 105 5.85 11.13 6.76
C MET A 105 5.35 9.72 7.11
N ALA A 106 6.23 8.71 7.17
CA ALA A 106 5.80 7.34 7.44
C ALA A 106 4.99 7.18 8.76
N PRO A 107 5.47 7.66 9.93
CA PRO A 107 4.65 7.66 11.14
C PRO A 107 3.39 8.51 11.01
N ALA A 108 3.43 9.66 10.34
CA ALA A 108 2.27 10.50 10.14
C ALA A 108 1.16 9.80 9.33
N SER A 109 1.51 9.11 8.24
CA SER A 109 0.55 8.32 7.45
C SER A 109 -0.04 7.15 8.22
N VAL A 110 0.77 6.45 9.02
CA VAL A 110 0.27 5.37 9.88
C VAL A 110 -0.72 5.92 10.90
N ALA A 111 -0.39 7.04 11.55
CA ALA A 111 -1.28 7.71 12.50
C ALA A 111 -2.60 8.17 11.83
N LEU A 112 -2.51 8.73 10.62
CA LEU A 112 -3.68 9.16 9.84
C LEU A 112 -4.58 7.97 9.46
N CYS A 113 -3.99 6.85 9.04
CA CYS A 113 -4.76 5.63 8.76
C CYS A 113 -5.50 5.15 10.02
N HIS A 114 -4.86 5.19 11.18
CA HIS A 114 -5.51 4.84 12.45
C HIS A 114 -6.62 5.82 12.82
N SER A 115 -6.43 7.14 12.68
CA SER A 115 -7.46 8.13 13.02
C SER A 115 -8.68 8.03 12.12
N LEU A 116 -8.49 7.67 10.85
CA LEU A 116 -9.57 7.43 9.88
C LEU A 116 -10.18 6.02 9.99
N SER A 117 -9.70 5.17 10.91
CA SER A 117 -10.14 3.78 11.05
C SER A 117 -9.98 2.94 9.76
N ILE A 118 -8.95 3.25 8.97
CA ILE A 118 -8.59 2.47 7.78
C ILE A 118 -8.05 1.10 8.21
N PRO A 119 -8.46 -0.02 7.56
CA PRO A 119 -7.86 -1.33 7.80
C PRO A 119 -6.42 -1.40 7.29
N LEU A 120 -5.48 -0.95 8.13
CA LEU A 120 -4.07 -0.89 7.77
C LEU A 120 -3.43 -2.29 7.85
N VAL A 121 -3.05 -2.84 6.69
CA VAL A 121 -2.26 -4.06 6.58
C VAL A 121 -0.88 -3.85 7.22
N GLY A 122 -0.29 -2.68 6.99
CA GLY A 122 0.96 -2.25 7.58
C GLY A 122 1.77 -1.34 6.65
N LEU A 123 3.08 -1.30 6.88
CA LEU A 123 4.03 -0.46 6.16
C LEU A 123 5.12 -1.33 5.53
N ALA A 124 5.40 -1.17 4.23
CA ALA A 124 6.51 -1.83 3.57
C ALA A 124 7.56 -0.81 3.13
N GLN A 125 8.84 -1.17 3.27
CA GLN A 125 9.93 -0.32 2.80
C GLN A 125 10.10 -0.53 1.29
N LEU A 126 10.11 0.55 0.52
CA LEU A 126 10.37 0.52 -0.91
C LEU A 126 11.85 0.79 -1.16
N GLY A 127 12.58 -0.22 -1.61
CA GLY A 127 14.02 -0.12 -1.89
C GLY A 127 14.89 0.23 -0.68
N GLY A 128 16.14 0.59 -0.95
CA GLY A 128 17.16 0.86 0.07
C GLY A 128 17.56 -0.39 0.87
N ARG A 129 18.49 -0.22 1.81
CA ARG A 129 18.93 -1.34 2.67
C ARG A 129 17.87 -1.63 3.72
N TRP A 130 17.53 -2.90 3.88
CA TRP A 130 16.65 -3.35 4.96
C TRP A 130 17.46 -3.68 6.22
N ASP A 131 17.13 -3.00 7.32
CA ASP A 131 17.68 -3.26 8.64
C ASP A 131 16.53 -3.57 9.60
N LEU A 132 16.36 -4.84 9.93
CA LEU A 132 15.28 -5.29 10.81
C LEU A 132 15.37 -4.68 12.22
N SER A 133 16.58 -4.49 12.74
CA SER A 133 16.78 -3.94 14.08
C SER A 133 16.41 -2.46 14.13
N ALA A 134 16.81 -1.68 13.12
CA ALA A 134 16.37 -0.29 12.98
C ALA A 134 14.84 -0.19 12.85
N ARG A 135 14.23 -1.02 11.99
CA ARG A 135 12.78 -0.98 11.73
C ARG A 135 11.95 -1.34 12.97
N ARG A 136 12.46 -2.20 13.86
CA ARG A 136 11.82 -2.49 15.15
C ARG A 136 11.78 -1.27 16.08
N MET A 137 12.81 -0.41 16.03
CA MET A 137 12.87 0.80 16.87
C MET A 137 11.96 1.93 16.38
N ASP A 138 11.53 1.91 15.12
CA ASP A 138 10.63 2.94 14.57
C ASP A 138 9.24 2.93 15.23
N GLY A 139 8.84 1.82 15.86
CA GLY A 139 7.49 1.67 16.42
C GLY A 139 6.38 1.58 15.38
N LEU A 140 6.73 1.33 14.10
CA LEU A 140 5.80 1.27 12.98
C LEU A 140 5.41 -0.18 12.63
N PRO A 141 4.23 -0.40 12.02
CA PRO A 141 3.72 -1.73 11.68
C PRO A 141 4.40 -2.31 10.43
N TRP A 142 5.73 -2.39 10.42
CA TRP A 142 6.52 -2.86 9.30
C TRP A 142 6.18 -4.29 8.86
N CYS A 143 5.93 -4.48 7.58
CA CYS A 143 5.64 -5.77 6.94
C CYS A 143 6.89 -6.43 6.33
N GLY A 144 7.86 -5.63 5.91
CA GLY A 144 9.08 -6.10 5.25
C GLY A 144 9.62 -5.11 4.21
N LEU A 145 10.57 -5.59 3.41
CA LEU A 145 11.17 -4.89 2.29
C LEU A 145 10.50 -5.33 0.98
N LEU A 146 10.14 -4.35 0.16
CA LEU A 146 9.85 -4.52 -1.25
C LEU A 146 11.10 -4.12 -2.03
N ASP A 147 11.88 -5.13 -2.37
CA ASP A 147 13.18 -4.96 -3.01
C ASP A 147 12.99 -4.91 -4.54
N THR A 148 13.26 -3.75 -5.13
CA THR A 148 13.14 -3.52 -6.57
C THR A 148 14.42 -3.86 -7.33
N THR A 149 15.44 -4.42 -6.66
CA THR A 149 16.66 -4.91 -7.31
C THR A 149 16.51 -6.37 -7.77
N ASP A 150 17.27 -6.77 -8.81
CA ASP A 150 17.14 -8.10 -9.43
C ASP A 150 17.45 -9.27 -8.47
N ASP A 151 18.26 -9.06 -7.44
CA ASP A 151 18.62 -10.07 -6.43
C ASP A 151 17.61 -10.17 -5.26
N GLY A 152 16.62 -9.27 -5.22
CA GLY A 152 15.74 -9.00 -4.07
C GLY A 152 14.61 -9.99 -3.78
N GLY A 153 14.62 -11.16 -4.43
CA GLY A 153 13.46 -12.05 -4.45
C GLY A 153 13.02 -12.57 -3.08
N ALA A 154 13.97 -12.95 -2.22
CA ALA A 154 13.65 -13.54 -0.92
C ALA A 154 13.03 -12.54 0.08
N ALA A 155 13.47 -11.28 0.04
CA ALA A 155 12.93 -10.22 0.90
C ALA A 155 11.49 -9.89 0.52
N SER A 156 11.23 -9.73 -0.78
CA SER A 156 9.89 -9.51 -1.33
C SER A 156 8.95 -10.70 -1.05
N ASP A 157 9.45 -11.94 -1.07
CA ASP A 157 8.64 -13.12 -0.68
C ASP A 157 8.29 -13.13 0.81
N ALA A 158 9.20 -12.68 1.68
CA ALA A 158 8.91 -12.53 3.11
C ALA A 158 7.85 -11.46 3.36
N LEU A 159 7.91 -10.34 2.63
CA LEU A 159 6.88 -9.30 2.64
C LEU A 159 5.51 -9.86 2.23
N VAL A 160 5.44 -10.62 1.13
CA VAL A 160 4.21 -11.24 0.65
C VAL A 160 3.59 -12.16 1.69
N ARG A 161 4.40 -13.02 2.33
CA ARG A 161 3.93 -13.88 3.43
C ARG A 161 3.37 -13.07 4.60
N SER A 162 4.05 -11.98 4.98
CA SER A 162 3.61 -11.07 6.04
C SER A 162 2.25 -10.43 5.71
N ILE A 163 2.09 -9.93 4.48
CA ILE A 163 0.82 -9.36 3.98
C ILE A 163 -0.31 -10.40 4.05
N GLN A 164 -0.08 -11.62 3.56
CA GLN A 164 -1.08 -12.69 3.56
C GLN A 164 -1.50 -13.09 4.99
N GLN A 165 -0.55 -13.18 5.92
CA GLN A 165 -0.83 -13.49 7.32
C GLN A 165 -1.67 -12.40 8.00
N ARG A 166 -1.34 -11.13 7.74
CA ARG A 166 -2.11 -10.00 8.29
C ARG A 166 -3.50 -9.90 7.68
N TRP A 167 -3.62 -10.12 6.37
CA TRP A 167 -4.90 -10.20 5.68
C TRP A 167 -5.85 -11.21 6.34
N LYS A 168 -5.38 -12.43 6.59
CA LYS A 168 -6.16 -13.49 7.25
C LYS A 168 -6.64 -13.11 8.66
N ARG A 169 -5.91 -12.23 9.38
CA ARG A 169 -6.32 -11.77 10.72
C ARG A 169 -7.36 -10.66 10.66
N MET A 170 -7.37 -9.86 9.59
CA MET A 170 -8.34 -8.77 9.40
C MET A 170 -9.68 -9.27 8.86
N ASN A 171 -9.67 -10.37 8.10
CA ASN A 171 -10.86 -11.03 7.56
C ASN A 171 -10.88 -12.50 8.03
N PRO A 172 -11.29 -12.76 9.29
CA PRO A 172 -11.42 -14.10 9.84
C PRO A 172 -12.54 -14.92 9.17
#